data_AF-A0A9D5QNN5-F1
#
_entry.id   AF-A0A9D5QNN5-F1
#
_cell.length_a   1.000
_cell.length_b   1.000
_cell.length_c   1.000
_cell.angle_alpha   90.00
_cell.angle_beta   90.00
_cell.angle_gamma   90.00
#
_symmetry.space_group_name_H-M   'P 1'
#
loop_
_entity.id
_entity.type
_entity.pdbx_description
1 polymer ?
#
loop_
_entity_poly.entity_id
_entity_poly.type
_entity_poly.pdbx_seq_one_letter_code
_entity_poly.pdbx_strand_id
1 'polypeptide(L)'
;MKFRNIKYALAMLGVSILAVSVRSEIVSQKQAAKIAETFFNAAYGQYMSTPKMVWNGRQLTTDRLFAPFYIYNHPAGGFVIISAESKAFPILGYSKTSRFDRSALNDDENELLSQYAHEIELIRYDSRVPEMAIAAWQNIPLYINKVLTNPYDSPIYDSLSDDAKEKLETVDRRNNSIMMPSAVEFEIYNPENYRSYTLDDVTTEDSDEYIPFSLFEDFIAETRAEEQSRLAALDELISPSKPVVTTLGGAHYSIRFPALIKMARVYSIQGAKYQERYYNTDVVNLDLSSLPSGYYALLTLDENGKIYGLKLAR
;
A
#
# COMPACT_ATOMS: atom_id res chain seq x y z
N MET A 1 36.16 -35.26 36.43
CA MET A 1 34.75 -35.17 35.97
C MET A 1 34.38 -33.69 35.89
N LYS A 2 33.85 -33.26 34.74
CA LYS A 2 33.83 -31.87 34.24
C LYS A 2 32.71 -31.00 34.87
N PHE A 3 33.04 -29.73 35.14
CA PHE A 3 32.32 -28.44 34.91
C PHE A 3 30.76 -28.40 34.87
N ARG A 4 30.01 -27.35 35.26
CA ARG A 4 30.21 -26.01 35.85
C ARG A 4 28.82 -25.31 35.89
N ASN A 5 28.58 -24.54 36.94
CA ASN A 5 27.70 -23.36 37.11
C ASN A 5 26.49 -23.15 36.18
N ILE A 6 25.29 -23.17 36.78
CA ILE A 6 24.04 -22.65 36.21
C ILE A 6 24.05 -21.12 36.35
N LYS A 7 24.08 -20.40 35.24
CA LYS A 7 23.83 -18.95 35.18
C LYS A 7 22.41 -18.75 34.63
N TYR A 8 21.56 -18.05 35.39
CA TYR A 8 20.27 -17.56 34.92
C TYR A 8 20.50 -16.48 33.86
N ALA A 9 20.14 -16.78 32.61
CA ALA A 9 20.00 -15.77 31.56
C ALA A 9 18.51 -15.39 31.48
N LEU A 10 18.20 -14.20 32.01
CA LEU A 10 16.91 -13.55 31.87
C LEU A 10 16.78 -13.08 30.41
N ALA A 11 16.10 -13.86 29.57
CA ALA A 11 15.75 -13.41 28.22
C ALA A 11 14.48 -12.53 28.33
N MET A 12 14.67 -11.22 28.35
CA MET A 12 13.58 -10.26 28.13
C MET A 12 13.12 -10.42 26.68
N LEU A 13 11.99 -11.11 26.48
CA LEU A 13 11.33 -11.21 25.18
C LEU A 13 10.58 -9.88 24.96
N GLY A 14 11.22 -8.96 24.25
CA GLY A 14 10.56 -7.74 23.77
C GLY A 14 9.47 -8.12 22.76
N VAL A 15 8.22 -7.95 23.14
CA VAL A 15 7.09 -8.00 22.22
C VAL A 15 7.10 -6.70 21.41
N SER A 16 7.77 -6.72 20.26
CA SER A 16 7.59 -5.68 19.25
C SER A 16 6.24 -5.93 18.60
N ILE A 17 5.24 -5.13 18.98
CA ILE A 17 3.98 -5.03 18.23
C ILE A 17 4.33 -4.41 16.88
N LEU A 18 4.49 -5.26 15.87
CA LEU A 18 4.46 -4.80 14.49
C LEU A 18 3.05 -4.28 14.24
N ALA A 19 2.93 -2.95 14.13
CA ALA A 19 1.75 -2.34 13.54
C ALA A 19 1.66 -2.84 12.09
N VAL A 20 0.82 -3.84 11.86
CA VAL A 20 0.43 -4.23 10.51
C VAL A 20 -0.43 -3.10 10.00
N SER A 21 0.13 -2.23 9.17
CA SER A 21 -0.66 -1.27 8.41
C SER A 21 -1.59 -2.08 7.51
N VAL A 22 -2.85 -2.22 7.92
CA VAL A 22 -3.92 -2.80 7.09
C VAL A 22 -4.14 -1.83 5.94
N ARG A 23 -3.45 -2.08 4.83
CA ARG A 23 -3.82 -1.46 3.57
C ARG A 23 -5.07 -2.19 3.07
N SER A 24 -6.09 -1.44 2.69
CA SER A 24 -7.15 -1.95 1.83
C SER A 24 -6.48 -2.43 0.55
N GLU A 25 -6.41 -3.74 0.34
CA GLU A 25 -5.93 -4.32 -0.90
C GLU A 25 -7.11 -4.53 -1.84
N ILE A 26 -7.02 -3.94 -3.03
CA ILE A 26 -7.94 -4.23 -4.13
C ILE A 26 -7.70 -5.68 -4.54
N VAL A 27 -8.74 -6.51 -4.47
CA VAL A 27 -8.70 -7.90 -4.90
C VAL A 27 -8.80 -7.92 -6.42
N SER A 28 -7.74 -8.37 -7.08
CA SER A 28 -7.70 -8.45 -8.54
C SER A 28 -8.64 -9.54 -9.08
N GLN A 29 -9.09 -9.39 -10.32
CA GLN A 29 -9.85 -10.43 -11.04
C GLN A 29 -9.12 -11.79 -11.06
N LYS A 30 -7.78 -11.80 -11.08
CA LYS A 30 -7.00 -13.04 -11.05
C LYS A 30 -7.09 -13.73 -9.69
N GLN A 31 -7.00 -12.98 -8.60
CA GLN A 31 -7.21 -13.51 -7.24
C GLN A 31 -8.65 -14.01 -7.08
N ALA A 32 -9.64 -13.22 -7.49
CA ALA A 32 -11.05 -13.60 -7.41
C ALA A 32 -11.35 -14.88 -8.22
N ALA A 33 -10.78 -15.03 -9.41
CA ALA A 33 -10.90 -16.26 -10.21
C ALA A 33 -10.35 -17.49 -9.47
N LYS A 34 -9.23 -17.35 -8.75
CA LYS A 34 -8.64 -18.45 -7.99
C LYS A 34 -9.50 -18.83 -6.77
N ILE A 35 -10.10 -17.85 -6.13
CA ILE A 35 -11.06 -18.08 -5.03
C ILE A 35 -12.30 -18.77 -5.56
N ALA A 36 -12.84 -18.34 -6.72
CA ALA A 36 -13.97 -19.00 -7.36
C ALA A 36 -13.66 -20.47 -7.72
N GLU A 37 -12.47 -20.75 -8.27
CA GLU A 37 -12.02 -22.12 -8.53
C GLU A 37 -11.96 -22.95 -7.23
N THR A 38 -11.38 -22.38 -6.16
CA THR A 38 -11.28 -23.04 -4.85
C THR A 38 -12.66 -23.31 -4.26
N PHE A 39 -13.59 -22.36 -4.40
CA PHE A 39 -14.97 -22.49 -3.97
C PHE A 39 -15.68 -23.66 -4.65
N PHE A 40 -15.63 -23.75 -5.99
CA PHE A 40 -16.27 -24.86 -6.69
C PHE A 40 -15.59 -26.19 -6.41
N ASN A 41 -14.27 -26.23 -6.26
CA ASN A 41 -13.58 -27.46 -5.86
C ASN A 41 -14.07 -27.97 -4.50
N ALA A 42 -14.24 -27.05 -3.53
CA ALA A 42 -14.77 -27.39 -2.21
C ALA A 42 -16.27 -27.78 -2.28
N ALA A 43 -17.08 -27.06 -3.04
CA ALA A 43 -18.51 -27.30 -3.17
C ALA A 43 -18.85 -28.66 -3.79
N TYR A 44 -18.02 -29.12 -4.74
CA TYR A 44 -18.19 -30.42 -5.42
C TYR A 44 -17.29 -31.53 -4.85
N GLY A 45 -16.38 -31.22 -3.92
CA GLY A 45 -15.48 -32.20 -3.29
C GLY A 45 -14.44 -32.81 -4.24
N GLN A 46 -14.17 -32.18 -5.38
CA GLN A 46 -13.23 -32.66 -6.39
C GLN A 46 -12.63 -31.51 -7.19
N TYR A 47 -11.59 -31.76 -7.98
CA TYR A 47 -11.07 -30.75 -8.89
C TYR A 47 -12.06 -30.48 -10.04
N MET A 48 -12.49 -29.24 -10.17
CA MET A 48 -13.47 -28.78 -11.14
C MET A 48 -12.80 -28.00 -12.28
N SER A 49 -13.58 -27.75 -13.33
CA SER A 49 -13.12 -26.91 -14.45
C SER A 49 -13.05 -25.43 -14.05
N THR A 50 -12.26 -24.63 -14.77
CA THR A 50 -12.12 -23.21 -14.44
C THR A 50 -13.44 -22.46 -14.65
N PRO A 51 -13.94 -21.76 -13.62
CA PRO A 51 -15.15 -20.95 -13.74
C PRO A 51 -14.88 -19.69 -14.57
N LYS A 52 -15.93 -19.14 -15.20
CA LYS A 52 -15.84 -17.99 -16.10
C LYS A 52 -16.51 -16.78 -15.47
N MET A 53 -15.82 -15.63 -15.47
CA MET A 53 -16.40 -14.36 -15.04
C MET A 53 -17.50 -13.96 -16.03
N VAL A 54 -18.68 -13.65 -15.51
CA VAL A 54 -19.85 -13.24 -16.30
C VAL A 54 -20.27 -11.80 -16.04
N TRP A 55 -19.93 -11.24 -14.88
CA TRP A 55 -20.21 -9.84 -14.54
C TRP A 55 -19.32 -9.34 -13.40
N ASN A 56 -19.18 -8.03 -13.24
CA ASN A 56 -18.27 -7.42 -12.25
C ASN A 56 -18.85 -6.22 -11.49
N GLY A 57 -20.17 -5.98 -11.55
CA GLY A 57 -20.83 -4.97 -10.72
C GLY A 57 -20.44 -3.50 -10.98
N ARG A 58 -19.49 -3.20 -11.87
CA ARG A 58 -18.93 -1.85 -12.04
C ARG A 58 -19.99 -0.78 -12.37
N GLN A 59 -21.10 -1.17 -12.99
CA GLN A 59 -22.19 -0.24 -13.30
C GLN A 59 -22.96 0.23 -12.05
N LEU A 60 -22.78 -0.43 -10.91
CA LEU A 60 -23.49 -0.16 -9.66
C LEU A 60 -22.74 0.81 -8.72
N THR A 61 -21.45 1.08 -8.95
CA THR A 61 -20.68 2.02 -8.13
C THR A 61 -20.87 3.45 -8.62
N THR A 62 -20.61 4.42 -7.76
CA THR A 62 -20.53 5.83 -8.18
C THR A 62 -19.47 5.98 -9.27
N ASP A 63 -19.80 6.74 -10.32
CA ASP A 63 -18.96 7.02 -11.50
C ASP A 63 -18.36 5.81 -12.25
N ARG A 64 -18.75 4.58 -11.90
CA ARG A 64 -18.28 3.33 -12.51
C ARG A 64 -16.75 3.16 -12.50
N LEU A 65 -16.07 3.75 -11.51
CA LEU A 65 -14.61 3.85 -11.47
C LEU A 65 -13.93 2.52 -11.12
N PHE A 66 -14.61 1.59 -10.46
CA PHE A 66 -14.05 0.30 -10.06
C PHE A 66 -15.10 -0.80 -10.03
N ALA A 67 -14.65 -2.07 -10.06
CA ALA A 67 -15.53 -3.21 -9.87
C ALA A 67 -15.64 -3.51 -8.36
N PRO A 68 -16.84 -3.53 -7.76
CA PRO A 68 -17.01 -3.84 -6.35
C PRO A 68 -16.93 -5.36 -6.08
N PHE A 69 -17.28 -6.18 -7.05
CA PHE A 69 -17.23 -7.64 -6.95
C PHE A 69 -17.08 -8.28 -8.33
N TYR A 70 -16.90 -9.60 -8.36
CA TYR A 70 -16.83 -10.40 -9.57
C TYR A 70 -17.75 -11.63 -9.44
N ILE A 71 -18.60 -11.86 -10.43
CA ILE A 71 -19.47 -13.02 -10.48
C ILE A 71 -18.92 -14.03 -11.48
N TYR A 72 -18.73 -15.26 -11.03
CA TYR A 72 -18.25 -16.37 -11.82
C TYR A 72 -19.29 -17.48 -11.93
N ASN A 73 -19.59 -17.91 -13.15
CA ASN A 73 -20.38 -19.11 -13.42
C ASN A 73 -19.45 -20.31 -13.63
N HIS A 74 -19.82 -21.47 -13.08
CA HIS A 74 -19.10 -22.71 -13.35
C HIS A 74 -19.77 -23.49 -14.50
N PRO A 75 -19.00 -24.11 -15.42
CA PRO A 75 -19.57 -24.87 -16.54
C PRO A 75 -20.52 -25.99 -16.14
N ALA A 76 -20.26 -26.68 -15.02
CA ALA A 76 -21.11 -27.74 -14.49
C ALA A 76 -22.38 -27.26 -13.76
N GLY A 77 -22.59 -25.94 -13.66
CA GLY A 77 -23.66 -25.33 -12.88
C GLY A 77 -23.14 -24.64 -11.62
N GLY A 78 -23.93 -23.68 -11.12
CA GLY A 78 -23.55 -22.83 -10.00
C GLY A 78 -22.93 -21.49 -10.40
N PHE A 79 -22.99 -20.54 -9.47
CA PHE A 79 -22.31 -19.25 -9.53
C PHE A 79 -21.72 -18.90 -8.16
N VAL A 80 -20.72 -18.02 -8.15
CA VAL A 80 -20.18 -17.42 -6.92
C VAL A 80 -19.85 -15.95 -7.15
N ILE A 81 -20.18 -15.11 -6.17
CA ILE A 81 -19.92 -13.67 -6.13
C ILE A 81 -18.76 -13.44 -5.17
N ILE A 82 -17.65 -12.92 -5.70
CA ILE A 82 -16.42 -12.66 -4.97
C ILE A 82 -16.20 -11.17 -4.81
N SER A 83 -15.98 -10.68 -3.59
CA SER A 83 -15.66 -9.27 -3.35
C SER A 83 -14.36 -8.86 -4.06
N ALA A 84 -14.32 -7.62 -4.56
CA ALA A 84 -13.12 -6.99 -5.10
C ALA A 84 -12.35 -6.16 -4.05
N GLU A 85 -12.74 -6.22 -2.78
CA GLU A 85 -12.16 -5.44 -1.68
C GLU A 85 -11.90 -6.34 -0.46
N SER A 86 -10.67 -6.24 0.07
CA SER A 86 -10.19 -6.97 1.26
C SER A 86 -10.88 -6.59 2.57
N LYS A 87 -11.47 -5.39 2.66
CA LYS A 87 -12.26 -4.97 3.82
C LYS A 87 -13.70 -5.51 3.82
N ALA A 88 -14.15 -6.09 2.72
CA ALA A 88 -15.44 -6.77 2.60
C ALA A 88 -15.26 -8.30 2.65
N PHE A 89 -16.33 -9.06 2.89
CA PHE A 89 -16.27 -10.51 2.93
C PHE A 89 -15.86 -11.12 1.58
N PRO A 90 -15.04 -12.19 1.55
CA PRO A 90 -14.56 -12.77 0.30
C PRO A 90 -15.66 -13.29 -0.62
N ILE A 91 -16.69 -13.94 -0.05
CA ILE A 91 -17.84 -14.49 -0.78
C ILE A 91 -19.08 -13.75 -0.32
N LEU A 92 -19.76 -13.09 -1.26
CA LEU A 92 -20.96 -12.29 -1.03
C LEU A 92 -22.25 -13.08 -1.33
N GLY A 93 -22.12 -14.16 -2.10
CA GLY A 93 -23.23 -15.05 -2.39
C GLY A 93 -22.84 -16.11 -3.40
N TYR A 94 -23.62 -17.17 -3.48
CA TYR A 94 -23.37 -18.28 -4.39
C TYR A 94 -24.64 -19.10 -4.66
N SER A 95 -24.61 -19.88 -5.73
CA SER A 95 -25.46 -21.04 -5.91
C SER A 95 -24.59 -22.22 -6.33
N LYS A 96 -24.90 -23.42 -5.84
CA LYS A 96 -24.22 -24.65 -6.28
C LYS A 96 -24.74 -25.16 -7.62
N THR A 97 -25.97 -24.82 -7.98
CA THR A 97 -26.67 -25.41 -9.13
C THR A 97 -27.09 -24.38 -10.16
N SER A 98 -27.60 -23.23 -9.71
CA SER A 98 -28.15 -22.20 -10.59
C SER A 98 -27.04 -21.36 -11.22
N ARG A 99 -27.28 -20.84 -12.41
CA ARG A 99 -26.34 -19.96 -13.11
C ARG A 99 -26.78 -18.52 -12.94
N PHE A 100 -25.83 -17.63 -12.77
CA PHE A 100 -26.11 -16.20 -12.76
C PHE A 100 -26.42 -15.70 -14.18
N ASP A 101 -27.51 -14.94 -14.30
CA ASP A 101 -27.89 -14.21 -15.51
C ASP A 101 -28.38 -12.81 -15.11
N ARG A 102 -27.65 -11.78 -15.58
CA ARG A 102 -27.95 -10.38 -15.26
C ARG A 102 -29.32 -9.95 -15.78
N SER A 103 -29.79 -10.53 -16.89
CA SER A 103 -31.08 -10.19 -17.49
C SER A 103 -32.28 -10.78 -16.75
N ALA A 104 -32.05 -11.75 -15.85
CA ALA A 104 -33.08 -12.42 -15.09
C ALA A 104 -33.24 -11.90 -13.64
N LEU A 105 -32.46 -10.89 -13.25
CA LEU A 105 -32.54 -10.33 -11.90
C LEU A 105 -33.86 -9.61 -11.66
N ASN A 106 -34.50 -9.87 -10.52
CA ASN A 106 -35.63 -9.05 -10.05
C ASN A 106 -35.14 -7.83 -9.29
N ASP A 107 -36.10 -7.04 -8.80
CA ASP A 107 -35.82 -5.82 -8.06
C ASP A 107 -35.08 -6.10 -6.75
N ASP A 108 -35.50 -7.10 -5.97
CA ASP A 108 -34.83 -7.45 -4.70
C ASP A 108 -33.37 -7.87 -4.89
N GLU A 109 -33.06 -8.68 -5.90
CA GLU A 109 -31.68 -9.07 -6.20
C GLU A 109 -30.86 -7.90 -6.74
N ASN A 110 -31.46 -7.04 -7.55
CA ASN A 110 -30.79 -5.83 -8.02
C ASN A 110 -30.49 -4.89 -6.86
N GLU A 111 -31.43 -4.72 -5.92
CA GLU A 111 -31.28 -3.93 -4.72
C GLU A 111 -30.14 -4.47 -3.85
N LEU A 112 -30.12 -5.77 -3.56
CA LEU A 112 -29.08 -6.40 -2.75
C LEU A 112 -27.69 -6.30 -3.38
N LEU A 113 -27.57 -6.51 -4.69
CA LEU A 113 -26.29 -6.35 -5.39
C LEU A 113 -25.84 -4.88 -5.44
N SER A 114 -26.78 -3.94 -5.48
CA SER A 114 -26.49 -2.50 -5.40
C SER A 114 -26.05 -2.10 -3.99
N GLN A 115 -26.71 -2.64 -2.95
CA GLN A 115 -26.27 -2.49 -1.56
C GLN A 115 -24.83 -2.94 -1.39
N TYR A 116 -24.47 -4.15 -1.85
CA TYR A 116 -23.07 -4.61 -1.79
C TYR A 116 -22.11 -3.67 -2.51
N ALA A 117 -22.48 -3.14 -3.67
CA ALA A 117 -21.64 -2.22 -4.41
C ALA A 117 -21.37 -0.95 -3.60
N HIS A 118 -22.39 -0.39 -2.95
CA HIS A 118 -22.27 0.80 -2.12
C HIS A 118 -21.52 0.55 -0.81
N GLU A 119 -21.79 -0.56 -0.12
CA GLU A 119 -21.03 -0.96 1.07
C GLU A 119 -19.54 -1.13 0.76
N ILE A 120 -19.22 -1.81 -0.34
CA ILE A 120 -17.83 -1.98 -0.79
C ILE A 120 -17.20 -0.66 -1.21
N GLU A 121 -17.97 0.28 -1.75
CA GLU A 121 -17.50 1.62 -2.06
C GLU A 121 -17.15 2.42 -0.80
N LEU A 122 -18.06 2.40 0.18
CA LEU A 122 -17.93 3.17 1.43
C LEU A 122 -16.82 2.62 2.33
N ILE A 123 -16.70 1.29 2.46
CA ILE A 123 -15.72 0.67 3.37
C ILE A 123 -14.27 0.97 2.99
N ARG A 124 -13.99 1.32 1.73
CA ARG A 124 -12.66 1.72 1.26
C ARG A 124 -12.12 2.94 2.01
N TYR A 125 -13.03 3.85 2.38
CA TYR A 125 -12.71 5.08 3.11
C TYR A 125 -12.92 4.95 4.63
N ASP A 126 -13.53 3.85 5.08
CA ASP A 126 -13.76 3.60 6.50
C ASP A 126 -12.45 3.26 7.23
N SER A 127 -12.21 3.90 8.37
CA SER A 127 -10.99 3.73 9.17
C SER A 127 -11.05 2.54 10.13
N ARG A 128 -12.23 1.94 10.35
CA ARG A 128 -12.39 0.78 11.21
C ARG A 128 -11.70 -0.44 10.61
N VAL A 129 -11.26 -1.33 11.50
CA VAL A 129 -10.58 -2.57 11.14
C VAL A 129 -11.63 -3.68 11.05
N PRO A 130 -11.89 -4.25 9.87
CA PRO A 130 -12.91 -5.27 9.73
C PRO A 130 -12.35 -6.66 10.12
N GLU A 131 -12.41 -7.02 11.40
CA GLU A 131 -11.73 -8.21 11.94
C GLU A 131 -12.25 -9.52 11.32
N MET A 132 -13.56 -9.63 11.09
CA MET A 132 -14.19 -10.81 10.50
C MET A 132 -13.80 -10.96 9.03
N ALA A 133 -13.79 -9.86 8.28
CA ALA A 133 -13.36 -9.88 6.88
C ALA A 133 -11.87 -10.26 6.79
N ILE A 134 -11.02 -9.65 7.61
CA ILE A 134 -9.58 -9.97 7.66
C ILE A 134 -9.37 -11.46 7.97
N ALA A 135 -10.04 -12.00 8.99
CA ALA A 135 -9.95 -13.41 9.32
C ALA A 135 -10.40 -14.33 8.17
N ALA A 136 -11.45 -13.95 7.45
CA ALA A 136 -11.92 -14.69 6.27
C ALA A 136 -10.88 -14.69 5.13
N TRP A 137 -10.26 -13.55 4.83
CA TRP A 137 -9.22 -13.45 3.80
C TRP A 137 -7.92 -14.19 4.16
N GLN A 138 -7.54 -14.22 5.44
CA GLN A 138 -6.35 -14.93 5.90
C GLN A 138 -6.48 -16.46 5.74
N ASN A 139 -7.69 -17.01 5.78
CA ASN A 139 -7.94 -18.45 5.63
C ASN A 139 -9.14 -18.75 4.72
N ILE A 140 -8.98 -18.41 3.44
CA ILE A 140 -9.99 -18.65 2.40
C ILE A 140 -10.53 -20.10 2.37
N PRO A 141 -9.70 -21.16 2.44
CA PRO A 141 -10.23 -22.53 2.42
C PRO A 141 -11.15 -22.86 3.61
N LEU A 142 -10.77 -22.43 4.81
CA LEU A 142 -11.60 -22.62 6.01
C LEU A 142 -12.89 -21.79 5.92
N TYR A 143 -12.78 -20.53 5.48
CA TYR A 143 -13.92 -19.65 5.26
C TYR A 143 -14.92 -20.25 4.27
N ILE A 144 -14.45 -20.71 3.11
CA ILE A 144 -15.28 -21.40 2.10
C ILE A 144 -16.00 -22.60 2.70
N ASN A 145 -15.31 -23.43 3.49
CA ASN A 145 -15.92 -24.59 4.13
C ASN A 145 -17.02 -24.18 5.11
N LYS A 146 -16.80 -23.13 5.91
CA LYS A 146 -17.82 -22.59 6.84
C LYS A 146 -19.05 -22.11 6.07
N VAL A 147 -18.85 -21.29 5.04
CA VAL A 147 -19.93 -20.75 4.19
C VAL A 147 -20.75 -21.88 3.53
N LEU A 148 -20.09 -22.93 3.05
CA LEU A 148 -20.77 -24.05 2.39
C LEU A 148 -21.56 -24.97 3.35
N THR A 149 -21.13 -25.06 4.61
CA THR A 149 -21.70 -25.99 5.60
C THR A 149 -22.73 -25.33 6.51
N ASN A 150 -22.51 -24.07 6.88
CA ASN A 150 -23.37 -23.33 7.79
C ASN A 150 -23.55 -21.87 7.32
N PRO A 151 -24.27 -21.64 6.22
CA PRO A 151 -24.33 -20.33 5.55
C PRO A 151 -24.94 -19.21 6.42
N TYR A 152 -25.82 -19.57 7.35
CA TYR A 152 -26.53 -18.61 8.21
C TYR A 152 -25.90 -18.44 9.60
N ASP A 153 -24.81 -19.14 9.91
CA ASP A 153 -24.09 -19.06 11.19
C ASP A 153 -23.06 -17.94 11.19
N SER A 154 -23.59 -16.72 11.25
CA SER A 154 -22.81 -15.49 11.36
C SER A 154 -23.48 -14.48 12.29
N PRO A 155 -22.71 -13.72 13.09
CA PRO A 155 -23.23 -12.63 13.90
C PRO A 155 -24.06 -11.61 13.09
N ILE A 156 -23.72 -11.42 11.81
CA ILE A 156 -24.39 -10.47 10.92
C ILE A 156 -25.79 -10.98 10.59
N TYR A 157 -25.92 -12.24 10.16
CA TYR A 157 -27.22 -12.85 9.92
C TYR A 157 -28.07 -12.92 11.19
N ASP A 158 -27.48 -13.26 12.33
CA ASP A 158 -28.18 -13.34 13.61
C ASP A 158 -28.77 -11.99 14.03
N SER A 159 -28.06 -10.89 13.74
CA SER A 159 -28.46 -9.52 14.07
C SER A 159 -29.60 -8.95 13.22
N LEU A 160 -29.94 -9.60 12.10
CA LEU A 160 -31.05 -9.16 11.26
C LEU A 160 -32.40 -9.26 11.97
N SER A 161 -33.28 -8.31 11.68
CA SER A 161 -34.71 -8.42 12.03
C SER A 161 -35.36 -9.58 11.30
N ASP A 162 -36.48 -10.09 11.83
CA ASP A 162 -37.22 -11.20 11.21
C ASP A 162 -37.67 -10.85 9.78
N ASP A 163 -38.13 -9.62 9.55
CA ASP A 163 -38.50 -9.12 8.23
C ASP A 163 -37.31 -9.10 7.25
N ALA A 164 -36.13 -8.69 7.72
CA ALA A 164 -34.92 -8.66 6.90
C ALA A 164 -34.43 -10.08 6.56
N LYS A 165 -34.54 -11.03 7.51
CA LYS A 165 -34.28 -12.45 7.27
C LYS A 165 -35.24 -13.00 6.23
N GLU A 166 -36.54 -12.71 6.35
CA GLU A 166 -37.54 -13.19 5.39
C GLU A 166 -37.29 -12.64 3.97
N LYS A 167 -36.93 -11.35 3.83
CA LYS A 167 -36.57 -10.75 2.54
C LYS A 167 -35.35 -11.44 1.93
N LEU A 168 -34.28 -11.63 2.71
CA LEU A 168 -33.06 -12.31 2.26
C LEU A 168 -33.32 -13.77 1.84
N GLU A 169 -34.06 -14.51 2.66
CA GLU A 169 -34.39 -15.91 2.36
C GLU A 169 -35.29 -16.05 1.14
N THR A 170 -36.13 -15.05 0.85
CA THR A 170 -36.94 -15.03 -0.37
C THR A 170 -36.06 -14.93 -1.61
N VAL A 171 -35.01 -14.10 -1.57
CA VAL A 171 -33.99 -14.05 -2.62
C VAL A 171 -33.27 -15.40 -2.76
N ASP A 172 -32.87 -15.99 -1.63
CA ASP A 172 -32.16 -17.29 -1.60
C ASP A 172 -32.98 -18.43 -2.21
N ARG A 173 -34.26 -18.54 -1.82
CA ARG A 173 -35.16 -19.60 -2.30
C ARG A 173 -35.40 -19.53 -3.80
N ARG A 174 -35.49 -18.33 -4.37
CA ARG A 174 -35.82 -18.11 -5.79
C ARG A 174 -34.78 -18.72 -6.72
N ASN A 175 -33.51 -18.51 -6.41
CA ASN A 175 -32.40 -18.91 -7.27
C ASN A 175 -31.58 -20.09 -6.72
N ASN A 176 -32.09 -20.79 -5.70
CA ASN A 176 -31.33 -21.79 -4.95
C ASN A 176 -29.93 -21.23 -4.61
N SER A 177 -29.92 -19.97 -4.19
CA SER A 177 -28.74 -19.22 -3.83
C SER A 177 -28.68 -19.05 -2.33
N ILE A 178 -27.48 -18.73 -1.86
CA ILE A 178 -27.22 -18.26 -0.52
C ILE A 178 -26.52 -16.92 -0.68
N MET A 179 -27.13 -15.87 -0.16
CA MET A 179 -26.62 -14.50 -0.21
C MET A 179 -26.25 -14.05 1.20
N MET A 180 -25.18 -13.26 1.29
CA MET A 180 -24.85 -12.57 2.53
C MET A 180 -25.91 -11.48 2.83
N PRO A 181 -26.14 -11.15 4.11
CA PRO A 181 -26.99 -10.01 4.45
C PRO A 181 -26.33 -8.65 4.15
N SER A 182 -24.99 -8.61 4.19
CA SER A 182 -24.17 -7.43 3.91
C SER A 182 -22.80 -7.87 3.38
N ALA A 183 -22.18 -7.03 2.57
CA ALA A 183 -20.82 -7.24 2.07
C ALA A 183 -19.76 -6.97 3.14
N VAL A 184 -20.08 -6.27 4.22
CA VAL A 184 -19.13 -5.85 5.26
C VAL A 184 -19.67 -6.17 6.66
N GLU A 185 -18.81 -6.12 7.67
CA GLU A 185 -19.22 -6.41 9.06
C GLU A 185 -19.88 -5.22 9.79
N PHE A 186 -19.85 -4.04 9.17
CA PHE A 186 -20.35 -2.81 9.77
C PHE A 186 -21.59 -2.31 9.02
N GLU A 187 -22.55 -1.76 9.76
CA GLU A 187 -23.65 -1.00 9.17
C GLU A 187 -23.13 0.38 8.73
N ILE A 188 -22.70 0.48 7.46
CA ILE A 188 -22.13 1.70 6.84
C ILE A 188 -23.04 2.32 5.79
N TYR A 189 -24.05 1.58 5.35
CA TYR A 189 -24.91 1.97 4.27
C TYR A 189 -26.35 1.95 4.74
N ASN A 190 -27.03 3.09 4.56
CA ASN A 190 -28.47 3.21 4.77
C ASN A 190 -29.10 3.69 3.45
N PRO A 191 -29.89 2.85 2.76
CA PRO A 191 -30.49 3.18 1.47
C PRO A 191 -31.34 4.45 1.51
N GLU A 192 -32.08 4.69 2.60
CA GLU A 192 -33.00 5.84 2.75
C GLU A 192 -32.27 7.18 2.80
N ASN A 193 -31.03 7.18 3.30
CA ASN A 193 -30.19 8.37 3.43
C ASN A 193 -29.14 8.47 2.33
N TYR A 194 -29.05 7.48 1.44
CA TYR A 194 -28.02 7.44 0.41
C TYR A 194 -28.42 8.30 -0.79
N ARG A 195 -27.68 9.40 -1.00
CA ARG A 195 -27.71 10.17 -2.24
C ARG A 195 -26.38 10.02 -2.96
N SER A 196 -26.40 9.85 -4.28
CA SER A 196 -25.19 9.94 -5.10
C SER A 196 -24.62 11.35 -4.97
N TYR A 197 -23.34 11.49 -4.64
CA TYR A 197 -22.66 12.78 -4.70
C TYR A 197 -22.79 13.34 -6.11
N THR A 198 -23.45 14.50 -6.25
CA THR A 198 -23.54 15.21 -7.53
C THR A 198 -22.47 16.30 -7.61
N LEU A 199 -22.23 16.81 -8.82
CA LEU A 199 -21.33 17.95 -9.00
C LEU A 199 -21.74 19.16 -8.14
N ASP A 200 -23.04 19.30 -7.87
CA ASP A 200 -23.62 20.37 -7.04
C ASP A 200 -23.19 20.26 -5.56
N ASP A 201 -22.96 19.05 -5.05
CA ASP A 201 -22.46 18.80 -3.69
C ASP A 201 -21.01 19.25 -3.51
N VAL A 202 -20.25 19.37 -4.60
CA VAL A 202 -18.85 19.85 -4.61
C VAL A 202 -18.79 21.38 -4.79
N THR A 203 -19.83 21.98 -5.36
CA THR A 203 -19.88 23.41 -5.72
C THR A 203 -20.67 24.28 -4.75
N THR A 204 -21.27 23.71 -3.70
CA THR A 204 -22.03 24.47 -2.70
C THR A 204 -21.09 25.09 -1.67
N GLU A 205 -21.29 26.39 -1.40
CA GLU A 205 -20.44 27.23 -0.52
C GLU A 205 -20.35 26.75 0.95
N ASP A 206 -21.12 25.73 1.34
CA ASP A 206 -21.02 25.07 2.66
C ASP A 206 -19.81 24.11 2.77
N SER A 207 -19.02 23.92 1.70
CA SER A 207 -17.86 23.02 1.66
C SER A 207 -16.57 23.55 2.30
N ASP A 208 -16.60 24.72 2.95
CA ASP A 208 -15.40 25.36 3.51
C ASP A 208 -14.72 24.58 4.66
N GLU A 209 -15.33 23.52 5.19
CA GLU A 209 -14.76 22.76 6.31
C GLU A 209 -14.17 21.39 5.94
N TYR A 210 -14.37 20.89 4.72
CA TYR A 210 -13.68 19.68 4.27
C TYR A 210 -13.67 19.61 2.74
N ILE A 211 -12.56 19.99 2.11
CA ILE A 211 -12.30 19.70 0.70
C ILE A 211 -11.90 18.22 0.64
N PRO A 212 -12.76 17.30 0.17
CA PRO A 212 -12.36 15.91 -0.02
C PRO A 212 -11.21 15.92 -1.04
N PHE A 213 -10.20 15.07 -0.81
CA PHE A 213 -8.93 15.00 -1.54
C PHE A 213 -7.79 15.92 -1.09
N SER A 214 -7.98 16.89 -0.17
CA SER A 214 -6.83 17.66 0.37
C SER A 214 -5.78 16.75 0.98
N LEU A 215 -6.20 15.77 1.79
CA LEU A 215 -5.28 14.80 2.41
C LEU A 215 -4.55 13.92 1.38
N PHE A 216 -5.18 13.58 0.25
CA PHE A 216 -4.55 12.79 -0.80
C PHE A 216 -3.59 13.63 -1.64
N GLU A 217 -3.97 14.87 -1.96
CA GLU A 217 -3.10 15.82 -2.65
C GLU A 217 -1.90 16.19 -1.78
N ASP A 218 -2.11 16.42 -0.48
CA ASP A 218 -1.07 16.67 0.52
C ASP A 218 -0.14 15.47 0.65
N PHE A 219 -0.67 14.24 0.74
CA PHE A 219 0.16 13.03 0.80
C PHE A 219 0.98 12.81 -0.48
N ILE A 220 0.38 13.03 -1.66
CA ILE A 220 1.09 12.90 -2.94
C ILE A 220 2.13 14.02 -3.09
N ALA A 221 1.83 15.23 -2.63
CA ALA A 221 2.75 16.36 -2.62
C ALA A 221 3.92 16.10 -1.65
N GLU A 222 3.64 15.62 -0.45
CA GLU A 222 4.64 15.24 0.55
C GLU A 222 5.52 14.10 0.05
N THR A 223 4.94 13.03 -0.51
CA THR A 223 5.70 11.89 -1.05
C THR A 223 6.58 12.32 -2.23
N ARG A 224 6.07 13.16 -3.15
CA ARG A 224 6.89 13.71 -4.25
C ARG A 224 8.00 14.62 -3.73
N ALA A 225 7.71 15.47 -2.75
CA ALA A 225 8.71 16.36 -2.16
C ALA A 225 9.80 15.58 -1.42
N GLU A 226 9.43 14.52 -0.70
CA GLU A 226 10.36 13.63 -0.02
C GLU A 226 11.20 12.83 -1.01
N GLU A 227 10.58 12.25 -2.05
CA GLU A 227 11.30 11.51 -3.09
C GLU A 227 12.24 12.43 -3.88
N GLN A 228 11.80 13.65 -4.22
CA GLN A 228 12.63 14.65 -4.89
C GLN A 228 13.78 15.13 -4.01
N SER A 229 13.54 15.31 -2.70
CA SER A 229 14.59 15.65 -1.72
C SER A 229 15.59 14.50 -1.55
N ARG A 230 15.11 13.25 -1.53
CA ARG A 230 15.94 12.05 -1.46
C ARG A 230 16.79 11.87 -2.73
N LEU A 231 16.20 12.09 -3.90
CA LEU A 231 16.91 12.06 -5.19
C LEU A 231 17.95 13.19 -5.28
N ALA A 232 17.62 14.40 -4.83
CA ALA A 232 18.56 15.52 -4.77
C ALA A 232 19.71 15.25 -3.79
N ALA A 233 19.44 14.63 -2.63
CA ALA A 233 20.47 14.24 -1.67
C ALA A 233 21.38 13.12 -2.22
N LEU A 234 20.83 12.16 -2.96
CA LEU A 234 21.61 11.12 -3.64
C LEU A 234 22.44 11.70 -4.79
N ASP A 235 21.90 12.65 -5.56
CA ASP A 235 22.63 13.34 -6.62
C ASP A 235 23.77 14.21 -6.05
N GLU A 236 23.57 14.88 -4.90
CA GLU A 236 24.64 15.61 -4.22
C GLU A 236 25.74 14.69 -3.66
N LEU A 237 25.39 13.45 -3.27
CA LEU A 237 26.37 12.43 -2.86
C LEU A 237 27.17 11.85 -4.04
N ILE A 238 26.54 11.71 -5.20
CA ILE A 238 27.15 11.13 -6.41
C ILE A 238 27.94 12.20 -7.20
N SER A 239 27.40 13.41 -7.27
CA SER A 239 27.88 14.56 -8.04
C SER A 239 27.92 15.81 -7.14
N PRO A 240 28.90 15.91 -6.23
CA PRO A 240 28.94 17.00 -5.25
C PRO A 240 29.03 18.35 -5.95
N SER A 241 28.09 19.26 -5.65
CA SER A 241 28.06 20.61 -6.21
C SER A 241 29.13 21.55 -5.64
N LYS A 242 29.70 21.17 -4.49
CA LYS A 242 30.75 21.87 -3.75
C LYS A 242 31.86 20.90 -3.35
N PRO A 243 33.10 21.37 -3.13
CA PRO A 243 34.17 20.50 -2.65
C PRO A 243 33.83 19.86 -1.30
N VAL A 244 33.96 18.54 -1.20
CA VAL A 244 33.73 17.78 0.04
C VAL A 244 35.08 17.39 0.62
N VAL A 245 35.37 17.87 1.84
CA VAL A 245 36.64 17.61 2.56
C VAL A 245 36.46 16.45 3.53
N THR A 246 37.25 15.41 3.37
CA THR A 246 37.33 14.28 4.30
C THR A 246 38.69 14.28 5.00
N THR A 247 38.69 14.21 6.33
CA THR A 247 39.93 14.15 7.13
C THR A 247 40.29 12.69 7.39
N LEU A 248 41.49 12.26 7.00
CA LEU A 248 41.98 10.88 7.15
C LEU A 248 42.83 10.67 8.42
N GLY A 249 42.96 11.71 9.26
CA GLY A 249 43.83 11.74 10.44
C GLY A 249 45.24 12.24 10.11
N GLY A 250 46.00 12.68 11.13
CA GLY A 250 47.42 13.05 10.97
C GLY A 250 47.71 14.23 10.01
N ALA A 251 46.74 15.12 9.79
CA ALA A 251 46.79 16.20 8.78
C ALA A 251 46.83 15.71 7.31
N HIS A 252 46.30 14.51 7.06
CA HIS A 252 45.97 14.01 5.74
C HIS A 252 44.51 14.34 5.39
N TYR A 253 44.31 14.87 4.19
CA TYR A 253 42.99 15.27 3.66
C TYR A 253 42.74 14.60 2.32
N SER A 254 41.50 14.16 2.10
CA SER A 254 40.99 13.77 0.79
C SER A 254 39.85 14.70 0.43
N ILE A 255 39.98 15.42 -0.68
CA ILE A 255 39.02 16.45 -1.09
C ILE A 255 38.46 16.06 -2.45
N ARG A 256 37.15 15.81 -2.52
CA ARG A 256 36.44 15.54 -3.78
C ARG A 256 35.84 16.82 -4.32
N PHE A 257 36.07 17.10 -5.59
CA PHE A 257 35.63 18.30 -6.29
C PHE A 257 34.54 17.98 -7.32
N PRO A 258 33.72 18.97 -7.72
CA PRO A 258 32.67 18.80 -8.72
C PRO A 258 33.17 18.56 -10.16
N ALA A 259 34.45 18.83 -10.43
CA ALA A 259 35.08 18.76 -11.75
C ALA A 259 36.53 18.32 -11.62
N LEU A 260 37.16 17.92 -12.74
CA LEU A 260 38.56 17.51 -12.71
C LEU A 260 39.46 18.69 -12.33
N ILE A 261 40.28 18.47 -11.30
CA ILE A 261 41.27 19.47 -10.88
C ILE A 261 42.48 19.36 -11.78
N LYS A 262 42.95 20.51 -12.29
CA LYS A 262 44.19 20.62 -13.06
C LYS A 262 45.37 21.00 -12.17
N MET A 263 45.13 21.80 -11.14
CA MET A 263 46.20 22.30 -10.27
C MET A 263 45.69 22.54 -8.85
N ALA A 264 46.53 22.26 -7.86
CA ALA A 264 46.32 22.64 -6.47
C ALA A 264 47.59 23.27 -5.89
N ARG A 265 47.44 24.34 -5.11
CA ARG A 265 48.52 25.07 -4.44
C ARG A 265 48.18 25.27 -2.97
N VAL A 266 49.15 25.03 -2.10
CA VAL A 266 49.03 25.26 -0.65
C VAL A 266 49.86 26.49 -0.27
N TYR A 267 49.23 27.40 0.45
CA TYR A 267 49.84 28.60 1.01
C TYR A 267 49.71 28.61 2.53
N SER A 268 50.64 29.24 3.24
CA SER A 268 50.36 29.69 4.61
C SER A 268 49.42 30.90 4.58
N ILE A 269 48.84 31.21 5.75
CA ILE A 269 48.04 32.44 5.91
C ILE A 269 48.85 33.72 5.62
N GLN A 270 50.18 33.68 5.79
CA GLN A 270 51.06 34.80 5.44
C GLN A 270 51.38 34.88 3.93
N GLY A 271 50.82 33.99 3.10
CA GLY A 271 50.97 34.01 1.65
C GLY A 271 52.20 33.27 1.10
N ALA A 272 52.98 32.58 1.94
CA ALA A 272 54.10 31.79 1.48
C ALA A 272 53.60 30.49 0.82
N LYS A 273 54.09 30.16 -0.39
CA LYS A 273 53.72 28.93 -1.11
C LYS A 273 54.52 27.74 -0.58
N TYR A 274 53.83 26.68 -0.16
CA TYR A 274 54.44 25.45 0.37
C TYR A 274 54.39 24.27 -0.60
N GLN A 275 53.29 24.11 -1.33
CA GLN A 275 53.13 22.99 -2.25
C GLN A 275 52.40 23.44 -3.52
N GLU A 276 52.75 22.81 -4.65
CA GLU A 276 52.07 22.96 -5.94
C GLU A 276 52.07 21.59 -6.62
N ARG A 277 50.90 21.14 -7.06
CA ARG A 277 50.71 19.84 -7.71
C ARG A 277 49.69 19.96 -8.84
N TYR A 278 49.88 19.17 -9.88
CA TYR A 278 48.95 19.05 -10.99
C TYR A 278 48.18 17.75 -10.88
N TYR A 279 46.91 17.79 -11.27
CA TYR A 279 45.99 16.66 -11.18
C TYR A 279 45.27 16.47 -12.52
N ASN A 280 44.65 15.30 -12.68
CA ASN A 280 43.67 15.03 -13.71
C ASN A 280 42.58 14.11 -13.13
N THR A 281 42.12 14.47 -11.94
CA THR A 281 41.14 13.74 -11.14
C THR A 281 40.30 14.75 -10.38
N ASP A 282 39.09 14.37 -10.04
CA ASP A 282 38.16 15.04 -9.15
C ASP A 282 38.54 14.88 -7.67
N VAL A 283 39.50 14.02 -7.31
CA VAL A 283 39.94 13.81 -5.93
C VAL A 283 41.38 14.28 -5.71
N VAL A 284 41.56 15.21 -4.79
CA VAL A 284 42.87 15.72 -4.36
C VAL A 284 43.20 15.16 -2.98
N ASN A 285 44.28 14.39 -2.90
CA ASN A 285 44.83 13.93 -1.63
C ASN A 285 45.98 14.84 -1.21
N LEU A 286 45.86 15.42 -0.02
CA LEU A 286 46.81 16.39 0.53
C LEU A 286 47.39 15.87 1.85
N ASP A 287 48.70 16.03 1.98
CA ASP A 287 49.44 15.71 3.19
C ASP A 287 50.13 16.98 3.71
N LEU A 288 49.69 17.43 4.88
CA LEU A 288 50.26 18.58 5.60
C LEU A 288 51.13 18.16 6.78
N SER A 289 51.31 16.85 7.03
CA SER A 289 52.03 16.30 8.19
C SER A 289 53.50 16.70 8.30
N SER A 290 54.07 17.31 7.26
CA SER A 290 55.44 17.83 7.21
C SER A 290 55.55 19.35 7.41
N LEU A 291 54.46 20.12 7.35
CA LEU A 291 54.46 21.59 7.45
C LEU A 291 54.27 22.09 8.90
N PRO A 292 54.72 23.24 9.38
CA PRO A 292 54.46 23.67 10.76
C PRO A 292 52.98 23.61 11.20
N SER A 293 52.67 23.44 12.50
CA SER A 293 51.28 23.50 12.96
C SER A 293 50.68 24.88 12.70
N GLY A 294 49.42 24.91 12.26
CA GLY A 294 48.74 26.14 11.86
C GLY A 294 47.71 25.93 10.77
N TYR A 295 47.25 27.04 10.18
CA TYR A 295 46.27 27.04 9.10
C TYR A 295 46.93 27.25 7.74
N TYR A 296 46.38 26.59 6.73
CA TYR A 296 46.83 26.66 5.35
C TYR A 296 45.67 26.95 4.42
N ALA A 297 45.92 27.72 3.37
CA ALA A 297 44.99 27.97 2.29
C ALA A 297 45.34 27.07 1.10
N LEU A 298 44.43 26.16 0.74
CA LEU A 298 44.49 25.38 -0.48
C LEU A 298 43.71 26.13 -1.56
N LEU A 299 44.37 26.48 -2.66
CA LEU A 299 43.75 27.00 -3.87
C LEU A 299 43.82 25.94 -4.96
N THR A 300 42.68 25.52 -5.49
CA THR A 300 42.61 24.59 -6.62
C THR A 300 42.01 25.26 -7.84
N LEU A 301 42.46 24.84 -9.03
CA LEU A 301 41.95 25.26 -10.32
C LEU A 301 41.40 24.04 -11.04
N ASP A 302 40.12 24.08 -11.42
CA ASP A 302 39.50 23.02 -12.22
C ASP A 302 39.73 23.20 -13.73
N GLU A 303 39.33 22.19 -14.49
CA GLU A 303 39.44 22.16 -15.95
C GLU A 303 38.61 23.23 -16.67
N ASN A 304 37.57 23.75 -16.00
CA ASN A 304 36.70 24.82 -16.52
C ASN A 304 37.21 26.22 -16.12
N GLY A 305 38.36 26.31 -15.42
CA GLY A 305 38.97 27.56 -14.99
C GLY A 305 38.41 28.13 -13.67
N LYS A 306 37.56 27.40 -12.96
CA LYS A 306 37.01 27.82 -11.66
C LYS A 306 37.98 27.50 -10.53
N ILE A 307 38.10 28.45 -9.60
CA ILE A 307 39.02 28.37 -8.46
C ILE A 307 38.24 28.04 -7.19
N TYR A 308 38.72 27.06 -6.41
CA TYR A 308 38.20 26.75 -5.09
C TYR A 308 39.25 27.08 -4.02
N GLY A 309 38.83 27.77 -2.96
CA GLY A 309 39.65 28.08 -1.80
C GLY A 309 39.19 27.31 -0.56
N LEU A 310 40.08 26.53 0.04
CA LEU A 310 39.81 25.78 1.26
C LEU A 310 40.80 26.15 2.36
N LYS A 311 40.29 26.34 3.59
CA LYS A 311 41.12 26.51 4.79
C LYS A 311 41.29 25.16 5.47
N LEU A 312 42.53 24.70 5.59
CA LEU A 312 42.91 23.43 6.21
C LEU A 312 43.75 23.68 7.45
N ALA A 313 43.69 22.76 8.43
CA ALA A 313 44.44 22.86 9.67
C ALA A 313 45.51 21.74 9.76
N ARG A 314 46.60 22.02 10.45
CA ARG A 314 47.54 21.01 10.95
C ARG A 314 47.69 21.14 12.45
#